data_AF-S7PRR0-F1
#
_entry.id   AF-S7PRR0-F1
#
_cell.length_a   1.000
_cell.length_b   1.000
_cell.length_c   1.000
_cell.angle_alpha   90.00
_cell.angle_beta   90.00
_cell.angle_gamma   90.00
#
_symmetry.space_group_name_H-M   'P 1'
#
loop_
_entity.id
_entity.type
_entity.pdbx_description
1 polymer ?
#
loop_
_entity_poly.entity_id
_entity_poly.type
_entity_poly.pdbx_seq_one_letter_code
_entity_poly.pdbx_strand_id
1 'polypeptide(L)' 'YPHLSRMALDYLSIPATSTAVEHIFSQGRQLLHFTRNCLGPGFFRAILCLGSWGHRDLLLMEDLTAA' A
#
# COMPACT_ATOMS: atom_id res chain seq x y z
N TYR A 1 4.49 7.26 -30.17
CA TYR A 1 5.79 7.45 -29.49
C TYR A 1 5.89 6.52 -28.27
N PRO A 2 6.28 5.24 -28.45
CA PRO A 2 6.27 4.25 -27.37
C PRO A 2 7.21 4.60 -26.20
N HIS A 3 8.34 5.26 -26.46
CA HIS A 3 9.29 5.67 -25.42
C HIS A 3 8.84 6.91 -24.66
N LEU A 4 8.27 7.90 -25.37
CA LEU A 4 7.76 9.13 -24.76
C LEU A 4 6.57 8.82 -23.83
N SER A 5 5.67 7.94 -24.25
CA SER A 5 4.55 7.53 -23.41
C SER A 5 5.01 6.81 -22.14
N ARG A 6 6.07 5.98 -22.22
CA ARG A 6 6.64 5.31 -21.05
C ARG A 6 7.26 6.31 -20.07
N MET A 7 8.06 7.25 -20.58
CA MET A 7 8.64 8.33 -19.79
C MET A 7 7.56 9.17 -19.10
N ALA A 8 6.50 9.53 -19.81
CA ALA A 8 5.38 10.27 -19.24
C ALA A 8 4.69 9.49 -18.11
N LEU A 9 4.45 8.19 -18.28
CA LEU A 9 3.88 7.35 -17.22
C LEU A 9 4.80 7.28 -15.99
N ASP A 10 6.10 7.12 -16.19
CA ASP A 10 7.08 7.07 -15.09
C ASP A 10 7.04 8.37 -14.26
N TYR A 11 7.07 9.54 -14.90
CA TYR A 11 7.02 10.84 -14.18
C TYR A 11 5.65 11.12 -13.54
N LEU A 12 4.56 10.86 -14.26
CA LEU A 12 3.21 11.18 -13.78
C LEU A 12 2.72 10.21 -12.70
N SER A 13 3.35 9.04 -12.56
CA SER A 13 3.04 8.08 -11.49
C SER A 13 3.56 8.50 -10.12
N ILE A 14 4.54 9.42 -10.07
CA ILE A 14 5.10 9.92 -8.82
C ILE A 14 4.06 10.84 -8.17
N PRO A 15 3.62 10.56 -6.94
CA PRO A 15 2.70 11.46 -6.25
C PRO A 15 3.41 12.81 -6.00
N ALA A 16 2.72 13.90 -6.31
CA ALA A 16 3.26 15.26 -6.13
C ALA A 16 3.51 15.64 -4.65
N THR A 17 2.94 14.89 -3.70
CA THR A 17 3.00 15.19 -2.26
C THR A 17 3.15 13.92 -1.43
N SER A 18 3.63 14.05 -0.20
CA SER A 18 3.72 12.97 0.80
C SER A 18 2.37 12.53 1.38
N THR A 19 1.28 13.24 1.05
CA THR A 19 -0.06 13.04 1.63
C THR A 19 -0.56 11.61 1.52
N ALA A 20 -0.29 10.94 0.40
CA ALA A 20 -0.70 9.54 0.20
C ALA A 20 -0.03 8.60 1.22
N VAL A 21 1.25 8.83 1.52
CA VAL A 21 2.02 8.04 2.48
C VAL A 21 1.58 8.37 3.91
N GLU A 22 1.44 9.65 4.24
CA GLU A 22 0.96 10.12 5.56
C GLU A 22 -0.45 9.63 5.89
N HIS A 23 -1.33 9.56 4.89
CA HIS A 23 -2.68 9.03 5.04
C HIS A 23 -2.65 7.54 5.43
N ILE A 24 -1.84 6.73 4.75
CA ILE A 24 -1.66 5.30 5.07
C ILE A 24 -1.12 5.13 6.50
N PHE A 25 -0.12 5.90 6.91
CA PHE A 25 0.40 5.85 8.28
C PHE A 25 -0.61 6.31 9.32
N SER A 26 -1.42 7.32 9.00
CA SER A 26 -2.48 7.81 9.90
C SER A 26 -3.58 6.77 10.09
N GLN A 27 -3.97 6.07 9.02
CA GLN A 27 -4.90 4.93 9.09
C GLN A 27 -4.28 3.75 9.86
N GLY A 28 -3.00 3.45 9.60
CA GLY A 28 -2.24 2.40 10.28
C GLY A 28 -1.96 2.66 11.76
N ARG A 29 -2.23 3.87 12.28
CA ARG A 29 -1.99 4.23 13.69
C ARG A 29 -2.77 3.35 14.68
N GLN A 30 -3.96 2.87 14.30
CA GLN A 30 -4.73 1.94 15.13
C GLN A 30 -4.03 0.59 15.30
N LEU A 31 -3.39 0.08 14.24
CA LEU A 31 -2.60 -1.16 14.26
C LEU A 31 -1.32 -1.02 15.11
N LEU A 32 -0.70 0.17 15.10
CA LEU A 32 0.56 0.45 15.79
C LEU A 32 0.40 0.77 17.28
N HIS A 33 -0.65 1.52 17.65
CA HIS A 33 -0.72 2.14 18.98
C HIS A 33 -1.87 1.61 19.85
N PHE A 34 -2.97 1.14 19.26
CA PHE A 34 -4.18 0.85 20.05
C PHE A 34 -4.23 -0.60 20.57
N THR A 35 -3.66 -1.53 19.83
CA THR A 35 -3.38 -2.90 20.29
C THR A 35 -1.88 -3.01 20.51
N ARG A 36 -1.42 -3.37 21.72
CA ARG A 36 -0.01 -3.72 22.03
C ARG A 36 0.45 -5.00 21.30
N ASN A 37 0.16 -5.11 20.02
CA ASN A 37 0.62 -6.18 19.17
C ASN A 37 2.07 -5.83 18.86
N CYS A 38 3.01 -6.64 19.34
CA CYS A 38 4.43 -6.55 19.00
C CYS A 38 4.63 -6.93 17.51
N LEU A 39 3.96 -6.22 16.60
CA LEU A 39 4.07 -6.44 15.17
C LEU A 39 5.42 -5.88 14.74
N GLY A 40 6.27 -6.77 14.25
CA GLY A 40 7.51 -6.37 13.62
C GLY A 40 7.24 -5.47 12.40
N PRO A 41 8.22 -4.65 11.99
CA PRO A 41 8.08 -3.74 10.86
C PRO A 41 7.72 -4.45 9.54
N GLY A 42 8.18 -5.70 9.36
CA GLY A 42 7.83 -6.51 8.19
C GLY A 42 6.34 -6.89 8.14
N PHE A 43 5.77 -7.30 9.26
CA PHE A 43 4.36 -7.66 9.35
C PHE A 43 3.45 -6.43 9.22
N PHE A 44 3.86 -5.30 9.81
CA PHE A 44 3.17 -4.03 9.63
C PHE A 44 3.11 -3.61 8.15
N ARG A 45 4.23 -3.70 7.43
CA ARG A 45 4.27 -3.43 5.99
C ARG A 45 3.35 -4.36 5.20
N ALA A 46 3.34 -5.65 5.52
CA ALA A 46 2.47 -6.62 4.86
C ALA A 46 0.98 -6.28 5.04
N ILE A 47 0.55 -5.93 6.25
CA ILE A 47 -0.85 -5.54 6.52
C ILE A 47 -1.22 -4.28 5.73
N LEU A 48 -0.38 -3.24 5.75
CA LEU A 48 -0.66 -2.02 5.00
C LEU A 48 -0.77 -2.28 3.49
N CYS A 49 0.14 -3.09 2.94
CA CYS A 49 0.09 -3.48 1.53
C CYS A 49 -1.19 -4.25 1.22
N LEU A 50 -1.55 -5.25 2.04
CA LEU A 50 -2.74 -6.06 1.86
C LEU A 50 -4.02 -5.21 1.90
N GLY A 51 -4.14 -4.29 2.85
CA GLY A 51 -5.26 -3.34 2.91
C GLY A 51 -5.32 -2.43 1.67
N SER A 52 -4.17 -1.96 1.18
CA SER A 52 -4.10 -1.13 -0.02
C SER A 52 -4.50 -1.87 -1.30
N TRP A 53 -4.17 -3.15 -1.40
CA TRP A 53 -4.51 -4.01 -2.54
C TRP A 53 -6.00 -4.35 -2.54
N GLY A 54 -6.59 -4.66 -1.38
CA GLY A 54 -8.02 -4.89 -1.26
C GLY A 54 -8.84 -3.65 -1.66
N HIS A 55 -8.38 -2.45 -1.29
CA HIS A 55 -9.06 -1.21 -1.71
C HIS A 55 -8.98 -0.95 -3.22
N ARG A 56 -7.98 -1.50 -3.91
CA ARG A 56 -7.77 -1.35 -5.36
C ARG A 56 -8.33 -2.53 -6.16
N ASP A 57 -9.05 -3.45 -5.51
CA ASP A 57 -9.58 -4.68 -6.12
C ASP A 57 -8.49 -5.52 -6.81
N LEU A 58 -7.29 -5.52 -6.21
CA LEU A 58 -6.12 -6.27 -6.71
C LEU A 58 -5.99 -7.65 -6.06
N LEU A 59 -6.93 -8.02 -5.19
CA LEU A 59 -6.94 -9.31 -4.50
C LEU A 59 -7.92 -10.25 -5.19
N LEU A 60 -7.42 -11.36 -5.73
CA LEU A 60 -8.27 -12.45 -6.18
C LEU A 60 -8.55 -13.39 -5.00
N MET A 61 -9.72 -14.00 -4.97
CA MET A 61 -10.05 -14.98 -3.91
C MET A 61 -9.08 -16.16 -3.88
N GLU A 62 -8.48 -16.50 -5.03
CA GLU A 62 -7.43 -17.52 -5.14
C GLU A 62 -6.21 -17.17 -4.28
N ASP A 63 -5.80 -15.90 -4.26
CA ASP A 63 -4.66 -15.40 -3.47
C ASP A 63 -4.88 -15.56 -1.96
N LEU A 64 -6.14 -15.52 -1.52
CA LEU A 64 -6.52 -15.66 -0.11
C LEU A 64 -6.62 -17.12 0.33
N THR A 65 -6.92 -18.03 -0.60
CA THR A 65 -7.01 -19.48 -0.31
C THR A 65 -5.68 -20.22 -0.39
N ALA A 66 -4.67 -19.62 -1.03
CA ALA A 66 -3.34 -20.20 -1.21
C ALA A 66 -2.36 -19.90 -0.05
N ALA A 67 -2.74 -19.07 0.92
CA ALA A 67 -1.94 -18.65 2.08
C ALA A 67 -2.30 -19.44 3.34
#